data_AF-A0A7V3HJ85-F1
#
_entry.id   AF-A0A7V3HJ85-F1
#
_cell.length_a   1.000
_cell.length_b   1.000
_cell.length_c   1.000
_cell.angle_alpha   90.00
_cell.angle_beta   90.00
_cell.angle_gamma   90.00
#
_symmetry.space_group_name_H-M   'P 1'
#
loop_
_entity.id
_entity.type
_entity.pdbx_description
1 polymer ?
#
loop_
_entity_poly.entity_id
_entity_poly.type
_entity_poly.pdbx_seq_one_letter_code
_entity_poly.pdbx_strand_id
1 'polypeptide(L)'
;MTQRILTIQENGGCGGNHNIYVQVIDANGAPLDGIVVHGIWTKQDYITQEELWWAGAPYGDRNHGRTNIPLWKAGEQVFVKGDVTGRSYTSEVSRVLDTRTANIPIEDLIAGGYCSSPEDCRHKLETSPICDGHYSYLVIFQRQW
;
A
#
# COMPACT_ATOMS: atom_id res chain seq x y z
N MET A 1 -5.01 5.83 10.57
CA MET A 1 -4.55 4.94 9.47
C MET A 1 -3.06 4.70 9.62
N THR A 2 -2.53 3.55 9.17
CA THR A 2 -1.07 3.35 9.03
C THR A 2 -0.72 3.02 7.58
N GLN A 3 0.45 3.46 7.12
CA GLN A 3 0.95 3.16 5.78
C GLN A 3 2.46 2.94 5.82
N ARG A 4 2.98 2.02 5.01
CA ARG A 4 4.41 1.79 4.84
C ARG A 4 4.70 1.19 3.47
N ILE A 5 5.94 1.34 3.01
CA ILE A 5 6.42 0.50 1.92
C ILE A 5 6.59 -0.94 2.41
N LEU A 6 6.37 -1.91 1.52
CA LEU A 6 6.75 -3.29 1.78
C LEU A 6 8.28 -3.43 1.77
N THR A 7 8.80 -4.29 2.64
CA THR A 7 10.23 -4.61 2.58
C THR A 7 10.58 -5.25 1.25
N ILE A 8 11.85 -5.17 0.87
CA ILE A 8 12.35 -5.80 -0.34
C ILE A 8 12.03 -7.31 -0.36
N GLN A 9 12.06 -8.00 0.79
CA GLN A 9 11.68 -9.41 0.86
C GLN A 9 10.17 -9.61 0.69
N GLU A 10 9.36 -8.80 1.38
CA GLU A 10 7.90 -8.82 1.26
C GLU A 10 7.41 -8.57 -0.18
N ASN A 11 8.14 -7.74 -0.93
CA ASN A 11 7.79 -7.41 -2.31
C ASN A 11 8.23 -8.49 -3.32
N GLY A 12 9.03 -9.48 -2.92
CA GLY A 12 9.61 -10.48 -3.83
C GLY A 12 10.93 -10.04 -4.50
N GLY A 13 11.66 -9.11 -3.89
CA GLY A 13 12.91 -8.55 -4.40
C GLY A 13 12.70 -7.40 -5.39
N CYS A 14 13.75 -7.06 -6.15
CA CYS A 14 13.71 -6.00 -7.16
C CYS A 14 12.98 -6.37 -8.47
N GLY A 15 12.56 -7.63 -8.64
CA GLY A 15 11.62 -8.04 -9.71
C GLY A 15 10.19 -8.14 -9.19
N GLY A 16 9.94 -7.57 -8.01
CA GLY A 16 8.72 -7.71 -7.24
C GLY A 16 7.49 -7.03 -7.83
N ASN A 17 6.46 -6.90 -7.00
CA ASN A 17 5.21 -6.27 -7.39
C ASN A 17 5.28 -4.73 -7.41
N HIS A 18 4.21 -4.12 -7.89
CA HIS A 18 3.97 -2.68 -7.90
C HIS A 18 2.52 -2.40 -7.46
N ASN A 19 2.16 -2.75 -6.22
CA ASN A 19 0.77 -2.69 -5.76
C ASN A 19 0.61 -1.88 -4.46
N ILE A 20 -0.53 -1.24 -4.27
CA ILE A 20 -1.01 -0.85 -2.94
C ILE A 20 -1.87 -1.99 -2.42
N TYR A 21 -1.39 -2.66 -1.38
CA TYR A 21 -2.19 -3.59 -0.60
C TYR A 21 -2.93 -2.81 0.48
N VAL A 22 -4.26 -2.91 0.48
CA VAL A 22 -5.10 -2.25 1.47
C VAL A 22 -5.71 -3.30 2.37
N GLN A 23 -5.64 -3.07 3.67
CA GLN A 23 -6.39 -3.82 4.67
C GLN A 23 -7.31 -2.87 5.46
N VAL A 24 -8.55 -3.27 5.65
CA VAL A 24 -9.49 -2.58 6.52
C VAL A 24 -9.82 -3.47 7.70
N ILE A 25 -9.67 -2.93 8.91
CA ILE A 25 -9.92 -3.63 10.17
C ILE A 25 -10.87 -2.82 11.04
N ASP A 26 -11.60 -3.49 11.93
CA ASP A 26 -12.42 -2.88 12.95
C ASP A 26 -11.56 -2.33 14.11
N ALA A 27 -12.23 -1.73 15.11
CA ALA A 27 -11.55 -1.20 16.29
C ALA A 27 -10.78 -2.26 17.10
N ASN A 28 -11.17 -3.53 17.01
CA ASN A 28 -10.54 -4.67 17.70
C ASN A 28 -9.47 -5.37 16.83
N GLY A 29 -9.25 -4.91 15.60
CA GLY A 29 -8.29 -5.50 14.67
C GLY A 29 -8.85 -6.62 13.79
N ALA A 30 -10.15 -6.90 13.85
CA ALA A 30 -10.78 -7.90 12.98
C ALA A 30 -10.95 -7.35 11.55
N PRO A 31 -10.66 -8.14 10.50
CA PRO A 31 -10.82 -7.69 9.12
C PRO A 31 -12.27 -7.36 8.76
N LEU A 32 -12.49 -6.34 7.92
CA LEU A 32 -13.80 -5.89 7.47
C LEU A 32 -13.98 -6.05 5.96
N ASP A 33 -14.88 -6.96 5.57
CA ASP A 33 -15.27 -7.13 4.17
C ASP A 33 -16.30 -6.11 3.70
N GLY A 34 -16.41 -5.96 2.38
CA GLY A 34 -17.43 -5.12 1.76
C GLY A 34 -17.19 -3.63 1.95
N ILE A 35 -15.99 -3.22 2.36
CA ILE A 35 -15.60 -1.81 2.45
C ILE A 35 -15.13 -1.34 1.08
N VAL A 36 -15.61 -0.15 0.69
CA VAL A 36 -15.24 0.49 -0.57
C VAL A 36 -14.06 1.43 -0.33
N VAL A 37 -12.94 1.07 -0.94
CA VAL A 37 -11.70 1.86 -1.00
C VAL A 37 -11.65 2.58 -2.34
N HIS A 38 -11.47 3.90 -2.32
CA HIS A 38 -11.40 4.70 -3.54
C HIS A 38 -9.96 5.11 -3.85
N GLY A 39 -9.53 4.91 -5.09
CA GLY A 39 -8.28 5.48 -5.63
C GLY A 39 -8.55 6.87 -6.21
N ILE A 40 -7.84 7.88 -5.72
CA ILE A 40 -8.07 9.29 -6.08
C ILE A 40 -7.65 9.57 -7.52
N TRP A 41 -6.50 9.07 -7.94
CA TRP A 41 -5.97 9.31 -9.28
C TRP A 41 -6.66 8.44 -10.32
N THR A 42 -6.79 7.13 -10.04
CA THR A 42 -7.48 6.18 -10.92
C THR A 42 -8.98 6.45 -11.00
N LYS A 43 -9.58 7.10 -9.98
CA LYS A 43 -11.03 7.29 -9.81
C LYS A 43 -11.80 5.97 -9.78
N GLN A 44 -11.15 4.91 -9.30
CA GLN A 44 -11.71 3.57 -9.24
C GLN A 44 -12.07 3.20 -7.79
N ASP A 45 -13.17 2.45 -7.65
CA ASP A 45 -13.61 1.88 -6.39
C ASP A 45 -13.19 0.41 -6.33
N TYR A 46 -12.61 0.01 -5.20
CA TYR A 46 -12.12 -1.33 -4.91
C TYR A 46 -12.81 -1.85 -3.65
N ILE A 47 -13.19 -3.12 -3.61
CA ILE A 47 -13.97 -3.69 -2.51
C ILE A 47 -13.09 -4.64 -1.70
N THR A 48 -13.11 -4.51 -0.37
CA THR A 48 -12.41 -5.44 0.51
C THR A 48 -13.09 -6.81 0.54
N GLN A 49 -12.74 -7.68 -0.39
CA GLN A 49 -13.22 -9.07 -0.44
C GLN A 49 -12.32 -9.95 -1.32
N GLU A 50 -11.11 -9.46 -1.62
CA GLU A 50 -10.20 -10.17 -2.51
C GLU A 50 -9.33 -11.17 -1.73
N GLU A 51 -9.21 -12.38 -2.28
CA GLU A 51 -8.14 -13.30 -1.90
C GLU A 51 -6.83 -12.75 -2.43
N LEU A 52 -5.94 -12.33 -1.53
CA LEU A 52 -4.63 -11.82 -1.89
C LEU A 52 -3.55 -12.83 -1.53
N TRP A 53 -2.83 -13.34 -2.52
CA TRP A 53 -1.71 -14.28 -2.35
C TRP A 53 -0.43 -13.64 -1.80
N TRP A 54 -0.53 -12.52 -1.08
CA TRP A 54 0.63 -11.75 -0.63
C TRP A 54 1.29 -12.38 0.60
N ALA A 55 2.62 -12.54 0.55
CA ALA A 55 3.40 -13.39 1.45
C ALA A 55 3.71 -12.79 2.84
N GLY A 56 3.50 -11.50 3.07
CA GLY A 56 3.80 -10.83 4.34
C GLY A 56 2.58 -10.37 5.12
N ALA A 57 1.37 -10.86 4.79
CA ALA A 57 0.13 -10.44 5.44
C ALA A 57 0.25 -10.60 6.97
N PRO A 58 0.25 -9.51 7.76
CA PRO A 58 0.52 -9.61 9.19
C PRO A 58 -0.61 -10.30 9.98
N TYR A 59 -1.75 -10.60 9.35
CA TYR A 59 -2.92 -11.14 10.04
C TYR A 59 -3.44 -12.39 9.33
N GLY A 60 -3.48 -13.48 10.09
CA GLY A 60 -3.64 -14.88 9.68
C GLY A 60 -5.00 -15.30 9.13
N ASP A 61 -5.64 -14.46 8.34
CA ASP A 61 -6.68 -14.90 7.43
C ASP A 61 -6.40 -14.31 6.04
N ARG A 62 -6.24 -15.19 5.04
CA ARG A 62 -5.76 -14.82 3.70
C ARG A 62 -6.84 -14.10 2.88
N ASN A 63 -8.09 -14.08 3.36
CA ASN A 63 -9.25 -13.85 2.50
C ASN A 63 -10.19 -12.72 2.94
N HIS A 64 -9.87 -12.00 4.04
CA HIS A 64 -10.82 -11.05 4.62
C HIS A 64 -10.22 -9.65 4.82
N GLY A 65 -11.02 -8.64 4.51
CA GLY A 65 -10.79 -7.23 4.76
C GLY A 65 -9.74 -6.60 3.86
N ARG A 66 -9.54 -7.13 2.64
CA ARG A 66 -8.43 -6.72 1.79
C ARG A 66 -8.80 -6.48 0.33
N THR A 67 -8.04 -5.60 -0.30
CA THR A 67 -8.02 -5.38 -1.74
C THR A 67 -6.62 -4.96 -2.17
N ASN A 68 -6.31 -5.12 -3.46
CA ASN A 68 -5.06 -4.67 -4.05
C ASN A 68 -5.32 -3.70 -5.22
N ILE A 69 -4.44 -2.71 -5.33
CA ILE A 69 -4.53 -1.67 -6.35
C ILE A 69 -3.21 -1.65 -7.13
N PRO A 70 -3.20 -2.03 -8.41
CA PRO A 70 -2.00 -1.96 -9.24
C PRO A 70 -1.50 -0.52 -9.44
N LEU A 71 -0.20 -0.29 -9.24
CA LEU A 71 0.50 0.97 -9.48
C LEU A 71 1.22 0.92 -10.83
N TRP A 72 0.60 1.47 -11.87
CA TRP A 72 1.19 1.52 -13.21
C TRP A 72 2.10 2.74 -13.42
N LYS A 73 3.29 2.74 -12.80
CA LYS A 73 4.32 3.81 -12.96
C LYS A 73 3.82 5.23 -12.61
N ALA A 74 2.82 5.32 -11.73
CA ALA A 74 2.22 6.56 -11.25
C ALA A 74 2.09 6.54 -9.73
N GLY A 75 1.89 7.72 -9.15
CA GLY A 75 1.50 7.87 -7.76
C GLY A 75 -0.02 7.70 -7.59
N GLU A 76 -0.45 7.05 -6.52
CA GLU A 76 -1.85 6.90 -6.15
C GLU A 76 -2.06 7.24 -4.67
N GLN A 77 -3.27 7.68 -4.34
CA GLN A 77 -3.75 7.90 -2.98
C GLN A 77 -5.08 7.17 -2.80
N VAL A 78 -5.28 6.63 -1.60
CA VAL A 78 -6.47 5.83 -1.28
C VAL A 78 -7.15 6.32 -0.02
N PHE A 79 -8.46 6.14 0.06
CA PHE A 79 -9.25 6.37 1.26
C PHE A 79 -10.46 5.43 1.31
N VAL A 80 -11.03 5.23 2.50
CA VAL A 80 -12.29 4.51 2.66
C VAL A 80 -13.46 5.45 2.37
N LYS A 81 -14.21 5.15 1.30
CA LYS A 81 -15.36 5.95 0.84
C LYS A 81 -16.66 5.53 1.50
N GLY A 82 -16.80 4.25 1.81
CA GLY A 82 -18.08 3.69 2.24
C GLY A 82 -18.04 2.16 2.33
N ASP A 83 -19.21 1.56 2.20
CA ASP A 83 -19.37 0.11 2.07
C ASP A 83 -20.35 -0.26 0.95
N VAL A 84 -20.42 -1.56 0.64
CA VAL A 84 -21.29 -2.13 -0.40
C VAL A 84 -22.79 -1.99 -0.11
N THR A 85 -23.18 -1.58 1.11
CA THR A 85 -24.59 -1.28 1.43
C THR A 85 -24.98 0.13 1.01
N GLY A 86 -24.03 0.94 0.54
CA GLY A 86 -24.23 2.32 0.13
C GLY A 86 -24.04 3.33 1.27
N ARG A 87 -23.56 2.89 2.44
CA ARG A 87 -23.21 3.81 3.53
C ARG A 87 -21.90 4.51 3.18
N SER A 88 -21.90 5.83 3.29
CA SER A 88 -20.70 6.65 3.11
C SER A 88 -19.94 6.84 4.43
N TYR A 89 -18.62 6.94 4.33
CA TYR A 89 -17.72 7.19 5.45
C TYR A 89 -16.87 8.44 5.22
N THR A 90 -16.35 9.01 6.31
CA THR A 90 -15.23 9.94 6.27
C THR A 90 -13.99 9.18 6.70
N SER A 91 -12.91 9.30 5.92
CA SER A 91 -11.64 8.62 6.15
C SER A 91 -10.49 9.58 5.92
N GLU A 92 -9.39 9.33 6.62
CA GLU A 92 -8.09 9.87 6.22
C GLU A 92 -7.75 9.40 4.79
N VAL A 93 -6.95 10.20 4.10
CA VAL A 93 -6.40 9.89 2.79
C VAL A 93 -4.94 9.47 2.97
N SER A 94 -4.52 8.39 2.31
CA SER A 94 -3.10 8.02 2.27
C SER A 94 -2.24 9.15 1.71
N ARG A 95 -0.95 9.14 2.03
CA ARG A 95 -0.02 9.95 1.22
C ARG A 95 0.04 9.39 -0.20
N VAL A 96 0.69 10.12 -1.11
CA VAL A 96 0.99 9.61 -2.44
C VAL A 96 1.94 8.41 -2.33
N LEU A 97 1.51 7.27 -2.84
CA LEU A 97 2.27 6.03 -2.92
C LEU A 97 2.73 5.88 -4.38
N ASP A 98 4.02 6.07 -4.65
CA ASP A 98 4.58 6.21 -6.00
C ASP A 98 5.57 5.08 -6.31
N THR A 99 5.61 4.66 -7.56
CA THR A 99 6.58 3.66 -8.02
C THR A 99 7.87 4.29 -8.51
N ARG A 100 7.95 5.61 -8.67
CA ARG A 100 9.19 6.30 -9.02
C ARG A 100 10.01 6.53 -7.78
N THR A 101 11.18 5.90 -7.69
CA THR A 101 12.08 5.97 -6.51
C THR A 101 12.33 7.41 -6.05
N ALA A 102 12.52 8.35 -6.99
CA ALA A 102 12.77 9.76 -6.67
C ALA A 102 11.63 10.46 -5.91
N ASN A 103 10.42 9.92 -5.97
CA ASN A 103 9.24 10.44 -5.28
C ASN A 103 8.95 9.69 -3.97
N ILE A 104 9.69 8.61 -3.68
CA ILE A 104 9.52 7.83 -2.45
C ILE A 104 10.39 8.46 -1.37
N PRO A 105 9.84 8.76 -0.18
CA PRO A 105 10.64 9.27 0.93
C PRO A 105 11.81 8.33 1.27
N ILE A 106 12.99 8.92 1.52
CA ILE A 106 14.22 8.18 1.81
C ILE A 106 14.04 7.28 3.03
N GLU A 107 13.34 7.77 4.05
CA GLU A 107 13.01 7.02 5.26
C GLU A 107 12.22 5.73 4.98
N ASP A 108 11.35 5.74 3.97
CA ASP A 108 10.62 4.53 3.57
C ASP A 108 11.54 3.57 2.85
N LEU A 109 12.37 4.06 1.93
CA LEU A 109 13.33 3.23 1.20
C LEU A 109 14.28 2.51 2.16
N ILE A 110 14.70 3.19 3.24
CA ILE A 110 15.50 2.60 4.32
C ILE A 110 14.68 1.60 5.12
N ALA A 111 13.48 1.97 5.57
CA ALA A 111 12.61 1.08 6.34
C ALA A 111 12.22 -0.19 5.56
N GLY A 112 12.11 -0.09 4.23
CA GLY A 112 11.88 -1.22 3.32
C GLY A 112 13.14 -2.02 2.98
N GLY A 113 14.32 -1.58 3.39
CA GLY A 113 15.58 -2.28 3.10
C GLY A 113 16.07 -2.15 1.66
N TYR A 114 15.59 -1.16 0.90
CA TYR A 114 16.04 -0.90 -0.47
C TYR A 114 17.40 -0.16 -0.51
N CYS A 115 17.72 0.55 0.56
CA CYS A 115 19.01 1.18 0.82
C CYS A 115 19.32 1.14 2.33
N SER A 116 20.60 1.26 2.69
CA SER A 116 21.06 1.05 4.07
C SER A 116 21.16 2.34 4.90
N SER A 117 21.27 3.50 4.25
CA SER A 117 21.36 4.80 4.91
C SER A 117 20.89 5.91 3.95
N PRO A 118 20.63 7.14 4.45
CA PRO A 118 20.26 8.25 3.59
C PRO A 118 21.29 8.55 2.49
N GLU A 119 22.58 8.39 2.80
CA GLU A 119 23.69 8.56 1.85
C GLU A 119 23.68 7.49 0.77
N ASP A 120 23.46 6.22 1.14
CA ASP A 120 23.32 5.12 0.18
C ASP A 120 22.11 5.32 -0.73
N CYS A 121 20.96 5.76 -0.19
CA CYS A 121 19.77 6.04 -0.98
C CYS A 121 20.01 7.17 -1.99
N ARG A 122 20.62 8.28 -1.57
CA ARG A 122 20.95 9.41 -2.46
C ARG A 122 21.93 9.00 -3.55
N HIS A 123 22.99 8.28 -3.17
CA HIS A 123 23.97 7.79 -4.13
C HIS A 123 23.34 6.88 -5.18
N LYS A 124 22.49 5.94 -4.77
CA LYS A 124 21.77 5.07 -5.70
C LYS A 124 20.83 5.87 -6.59
N LEU A 125 20.03 6.80 -6.06
CA LEU A 125 19.16 7.67 -6.85
C LEU A 125 19.89 8.42 -7.99
N GLU A 126 21.16 8.78 -7.78
CA GLU A 126 21.99 9.47 -8.77
C GLU A 126 22.65 8.53 -9.78
N THR A 127 22.91 7.28 -9.40
CA THR A 127 23.79 6.36 -10.16
C THR A 127 23.07 5.15 -10.76
N SER A 128 21.93 4.73 -10.19
CA SER A 128 21.18 3.56 -10.62
C SER A 128 19.73 3.56 -10.12
N PRO A 129 18.73 3.24 -10.95
CA PRO A 129 17.35 3.11 -10.47
C PRO A 129 17.24 1.97 -9.45
N ILE A 130 16.89 2.30 -8.21
CA ILE A 130 16.63 1.31 -7.16
C ILE A 130 15.41 0.48 -7.60
N CYS A 131 15.57 -0.83 -7.77
CA CYS A 131 14.52 -1.80 -8.15
C CYS A 131 13.56 -1.38 -9.30
N ASP A 132 13.94 -0.43 -10.17
CA ASP A 132 13.21 0.04 -11.36
C ASP A 132 11.68 0.22 -11.19
N GLY A 133 11.27 0.71 -10.02
CA GLY A 133 9.87 0.99 -9.71
C GLY A 133 9.02 -0.19 -9.26
N HIS A 134 9.63 -1.33 -8.96
CA HIS A 134 8.97 -2.45 -8.27
C HIS A 134 8.89 -2.15 -6.77
N TYR A 135 7.91 -1.33 -6.41
CA TYR A 135 7.58 -0.98 -5.04
C TYR A 135 6.11 -1.24 -4.75
N SER A 136 5.87 -1.95 -3.66
CA SER A 136 4.52 -2.13 -3.13
C SER A 136 4.39 -1.50 -1.76
N TYR A 137 3.15 -1.21 -1.39
CA TYR A 137 2.81 -0.54 -0.13
C TYR A 137 1.76 -1.35 0.62
N LEU A 138 1.77 -1.22 1.95
CA LEU A 138 0.69 -1.66 2.81
C LEU A 138 0.04 -0.45 3.45
N VAL A 139 -1.27 -0.33 3.25
CA VAL A 139 -2.12 0.67 3.91
C VAL A 139 -3.14 -0.06 4.77
N ILE A 140 -3.20 0.28 6.05
CA ILE A 140 -4.17 -0.27 6.98
C ILE A 140 -5.08 0.86 7.46
N PHE A 141 -6.36 0.75 7.12
CA PHE A 141 -7.42 1.57 7.68
C PHE A 141 -8.02 0.83 8.87
N GLN A 142 -7.94 1.45 10.05
CA GLN A 142 -8.65 0.99 11.22
C GLN A 142 -9.87 1.83 11.42
N ARG A 143 -11.03 1.18 11.55
CA ARG A 143 -12.30 1.83 11.81
C ARG A 143 -12.26 2.69 13.06
N GLN A 144 -12.48 3.99 12.86
CA GLN A 144 -12.72 4.99 13.90
C GLN A 144 -14.13 5.62 13.77
N TRP A 145 -14.95 5.13 12.83
CA TRP A 145 -16.21 5.70 12.36
C TRP A 145 -17.47 4.97 12.84
#